data_AF-A0A957RYK4-F1
#
_entry.id   AF-A0A957RYK4-F1
#
_cell.length_a   1.000
_cell.length_b   1.000
_cell.length_c   1.000
_cell.angle_alpha   90.00
_cell.angle_beta   90.00
_cell.angle_gamma   90.00
#
_symmetry.space_group_name_H-M   'P 1'
#
loop_
_entity.id
_entity.type
_entity.pdbx_description
1 polymer ?
#
loop_
_entity_poly.entity_id
_entity_poly.type
_entity_poly.pdbx_seq_one_letter_code
_entity_poly.pdbx_strand_id
1 'polypeptide(L)'
;MSRLSRVRYEAQLEDGYCLPACARMVLAALDVPLSQQAIALRLQTSDAGTPFSRLRRLADANLNVDVQAGGTIEQISTAIAADIPVI
;
A
#
# COMPACT_ATOMS: atom_id res chain seq x y z
N MET A 1 -14.48 -14.20 -1.42
CA MET A 1 -13.78 -13.90 -0.15
C MET A 1 -13.25 -12.49 -0.26
N SER A 2 -13.41 -11.66 0.77
CA SER A 2 -12.92 -10.28 0.79
C SER A 2 -11.39 -10.24 0.68
N ARG A 3 -10.85 -9.36 -0.17
CA ARG A 3 -9.42 -9.07 -0.32
C ARG A 3 -8.83 -8.57 1.00
N LEU A 4 -9.57 -7.74 1.73
CA LEU A 4 -9.13 -7.22 3.03
C LEU A 4 -8.83 -8.34 4.05
N SER A 5 -9.65 -9.40 4.08
CA SER A 5 -9.42 -10.54 4.99
C SER A 5 -8.13 -11.35 4.71
N ARG A 6 -7.53 -11.15 3.52
CA ARG A 6 -6.28 -11.81 3.12
C ARG A 6 -5.04 -11.00 3.47
N VAL A 7 -5.19 -9.74 3.89
CA VAL A 7 -4.05 -8.92 4.33
C VAL A 7 -3.44 -9.56 5.56
N ARG A 8 -2.14 -9.87 5.47
CA ARG A 8 -1.35 -10.45 6.57
C ARG A 8 -0.30 -9.46 6.99
N TYR A 9 -0.07 -9.39 8.30
CA TYR A 9 1.00 -8.58 8.86
C TYR A 9 2.36 -9.00 8.29
N GLU A 10 3.17 -8.02 7.90
CA GLU A 10 4.56 -8.18 7.51
C GLU A 10 5.37 -7.03 8.11
N ALA A 11 6.47 -7.36 8.80
CA ALA A 11 7.34 -6.36 9.42
C ALA A 11 8.13 -5.59 8.35
N GLN A 12 8.40 -4.31 8.60
CA GLN A 12 9.33 -3.54 7.77
C GLN A 12 10.73 -4.14 7.84
N LEU A 13 11.44 -4.17 6.71
CA LEU A 13 12.79 -4.75 6.65
C LEU A 13 13.85 -3.86 7.30
N GLU A 14 13.73 -2.55 7.17
CA GLU A 14 14.69 -1.55 7.66
C GLU A 14 14.00 -0.22 8.00
N ASP A 15 14.75 0.74 8.51
CA ASP A 15 14.23 2.08 8.78
C ASP A 15 13.76 2.75 7.46
N GLY A 16 12.65 3.49 7.54
CA GLY A 16 12.01 4.10 6.37
C GLY A 16 11.13 3.15 5.52
N TYR A 17 11.14 1.84 5.78
CA TYR A 17 10.35 0.85 5.01
C TYR A 17 8.91 0.67 5.48
N CYS A 18 8.41 1.49 6.41
CA CYS A 18 7.04 1.39 6.89
C CYS A 18 6.01 1.43 5.73
N LEU A 19 6.17 2.34 4.76
CA LEU A 19 5.28 2.45 3.62
C LEU A 19 5.44 1.29 2.60
N PRO A 20 6.67 0.89 2.21
CA PRO A 20 6.88 -0.35 1.46
C PRO A 20 6.26 -1.60 2.09
N ALA A 21 6.37 -1.76 3.41
CA ALA A 21 5.77 -2.87 4.13
C ALA A 21 4.24 -2.83 4.07
N CYS A 22 3.62 -1.67 4.32
CA CYS A 22 2.17 -1.51 4.17
C CYS A 22 1.69 -1.83 2.76
N ALA A 23 2.36 -1.30 1.73
CA ALA A 23 2.04 -1.60 0.35
C ALA A 23 2.22 -3.09 0.04
N ARG A 24 3.27 -3.72 0.53
CA ARG A 24 3.53 -5.16 0.36
C ARG A 24 2.40 -6.03 0.89
N MET A 25 1.87 -5.71 2.08
CA MET A 25 0.76 -6.45 2.70
C MET A 25 -0.51 -6.37 1.85
N VAL A 26 -0.83 -5.16 1.37
CA VAL A 26 -2.00 -4.92 0.51
C VAL A 26 -1.85 -5.59 -0.86
N LEU A 27 -0.68 -5.44 -1.50
CA LEU A 27 -0.41 -6.02 -2.82
C LEU A 27 -0.45 -7.55 -2.79
N ALA A 28 0.02 -8.19 -1.71
CA ALA A 28 -0.13 -9.63 -1.52
C ALA A 28 -1.60 -10.07 -1.56
N ALA A 29 -2.47 -9.32 -0.86
CA ALA A 29 -3.89 -9.63 -0.79
C ALA A 29 -4.61 -9.44 -2.14
N LEU A 30 -4.01 -8.64 -3.03
CA LEU A 30 -4.44 -8.42 -4.41
C LEU A 30 -3.76 -9.37 -5.42
N ASP A 31 -3.03 -10.38 -4.95
CA ASP A 31 -2.28 -11.33 -5.79
C ASP A 31 -1.21 -10.65 -6.68
N VAL A 32 -0.65 -9.53 -6.22
CA VAL A 32 0.46 -8.79 -6.86
C VAL A 32 1.77 -9.06 -6.11
N PRO A 33 2.62 -9.98 -6.59
CA PRO A 33 3.80 -10.44 -5.86
C PRO A 33 4.99 -9.49 -6.06
N LEU A 34 5.02 -8.38 -5.34
CA LEU A 34 6.19 -7.50 -5.25
C LEU A 34 6.86 -7.65 -3.89
N SER A 35 8.19 -7.66 -3.83
CA SER A 35 8.93 -7.61 -2.57
C SER A 35 8.97 -6.18 -1.99
N GLN A 36 9.25 -6.05 -0.69
CA GLN A 36 9.44 -4.73 -0.08
C GLN A 36 10.56 -3.93 -0.76
N GLN A 37 11.65 -4.58 -1.18
CA GLN A 37 12.74 -3.92 -1.90
C GLN A 37 12.32 -3.42 -3.28
N ALA A 38 11.54 -4.22 -4.02
CA ALA A 38 11.03 -3.80 -5.33
C ALA A 38 10.05 -2.62 -5.19
N ILE A 39 9.22 -2.64 -4.15
CA ILE A 39 8.32 -1.53 -3.81
C ILE A 39 9.14 -0.30 -3.43
N ALA A 40 10.10 -0.42 -2.51
CA ALA A 40 10.96 0.66 -2.05
C ALA A 40 11.69 1.34 -3.22
N LEU A 41 12.22 0.55 -4.16
CA LEU A 41 12.86 1.07 -5.38
C LEU A 41 11.89 1.91 -6.22
N ARG A 42 10.67 1.42 -6.48
CA ARG A 42 9.63 2.16 -7.23
C ARG A 42 9.20 3.43 -6.51
N LEU A 43 9.05 3.33 -5.20
CA LEU A 43 8.68 4.44 -4.34
C LEU A 43 9.84 5.42 -4.09
N GLN A 44 11.07 5.09 -4.52
CA GLN A 44 12.29 5.82 -4.21
C GLN A 44 12.42 6.06 -2.69
N THR A 45 12.16 5.04 -1.89
CA THR A 45 12.30 5.07 -0.43
C THR A 45 13.74 5.41 -0.06
N SER A 46 13.91 6.26 0.94
CA SER A 46 15.19 6.50 1.59
C SER A 46 15.14 6.07 3.06
N ASP A 47 16.25 6.16 3.76
CA ASP A 47 16.35 5.85 5.20
C ASP A 47 15.39 6.69 6.06
N ALA A 48 15.04 7.91 5.61
CA ALA A 48 14.07 8.77 6.26
C ALA A 48 12.60 8.38 5.96
N GLY A 49 12.39 7.44 5.03
CA GLY A 49 11.08 6.95 4.62
C GLY A 49 10.68 7.35 3.21
N THR A 50 9.37 7.32 2.98
CA THR A 50 8.77 7.56 1.66
C THR A 50 7.62 8.56 1.78
N PRO A 51 7.61 9.66 1.00
CA PRO A 51 6.43 10.51 0.88
C PRO A 51 5.23 9.70 0.37
N PHE A 52 4.10 9.74 1.08
CA PHE A 52 2.90 8.94 0.76
C PHE A 52 2.40 9.15 -0.68
N SER A 53 2.56 10.36 -1.23
CA SER A 53 2.22 10.69 -2.62
C SER A 53 2.90 9.80 -3.66
N ARG A 54 4.04 9.19 -3.32
CA ARG A 54 4.77 8.28 -4.22
C ARG A 54 4.11 6.92 -4.36
N LEU A 55 3.12 6.55 -3.53
CA LEU A 55 2.29 5.35 -3.75
C LEU A 55 1.68 5.33 -5.16
N ARG A 56 1.39 6.51 -5.74
CA ARG A 56 0.90 6.64 -7.11
C ARG A 56 1.82 5.98 -8.16
N ARG A 57 3.11 5.78 -7.86
CA ARG A 57 4.08 5.10 -8.73
C ARG A 57 3.92 3.58 -8.76
N LEU A 58 3.09 3.01 -7.88
CA LEU A 58 2.71 1.59 -7.95
C LEU A 58 1.59 1.36 -8.97
N ALA A 59 0.86 2.41 -9.38
CA ALA A 59 -0.22 2.27 -10.35
C ALA A 59 0.28 1.73 -11.69
N ASP A 60 -0.51 0.85 -12.30
CA ASP A 60 -0.29 0.29 -13.63
C ASP A 60 -1.64 -0.04 -14.30
N ALA A 61 -1.61 -0.78 -15.41
CA ALA A 61 -2.83 -1.12 -16.15
C ALA A 61 -3.84 -1.96 -15.35
N ASN A 62 -3.40 -2.68 -14.31
CA ASN A 62 -4.20 -3.59 -13.50
C ASN A 62 -4.35 -3.14 -12.04
N LEU A 63 -3.60 -2.11 -11.62
CA LEU A 63 -3.64 -1.55 -10.28
C LEU A 63 -3.91 -0.05 -10.31
N ASN A 64 -5.08 0.35 -9.82
CA ASN A 64 -5.37 1.75 -9.55
C ASN A 64 -4.91 2.14 -8.14
N VAL A 65 -4.23 3.28 -8.02
CA VAL A 65 -3.80 3.83 -6.73
C VAL A 65 -4.27 5.26 -6.61
N ASP A 66 -5.26 5.49 -5.74
CA ASP A 66 -5.68 6.82 -5.37
C ASP A 66 -4.89 7.32 -4.16
N VAL A 67 -4.43 8.56 -4.22
CA VAL A 67 -3.64 9.18 -3.15
C VAL A 67 -4.18 10.57 -2.88
N GLN A 68 -4.64 10.76 -1.64
CA GLN A 68 -5.26 12.00 -1.17
C GLN A 68 -4.54 12.48 0.09
N ALA A 69 -4.45 13.80 0.26
CA ALA A 69 -3.98 14.40 1.50
C ALA A 69 -5.15 14.52 2.47
N GLY A 70 -5.12 13.74 3.55
CA GLY A 70 -6.22 13.62 4.50
C GLY A 70 -7.31 12.65 4.03
N GLY A 71 -8.33 12.48 4.86
CA GLY A 71 -9.46 11.62 4.61
C GLY A 71 -10.40 11.61 5.81
N THR A 72 -11.63 11.13 5.61
CA THR A 72 -12.63 11.01 6.68
C THR A 72 -12.91 9.55 7.03
N ILE A 73 -13.46 9.32 8.22
CA ILE A 73 -13.85 7.98 8.67
C ILE A 73 -14.90 7.39 7.72
N GLU A 74 -15.78 8.23 7.16
CA GLU A 74 -16.81 7.82 6.21
C GLU A 74 -16.19 7.35 4.89
N GLN A 75 -15.12 8.01 4.41
CA GLN A 75 -14.40 7.58 3.21
C GLN A 75 -13.71 6.23 3.43
N ILE A 76 -13.07 6.05 4.59
CA ILE A 76 -12.44 4.79 4.98
C ILE A 76 -13.49 3.67 5.08
N SER A 77 -14.61 3.94 5.74
CA SER A 77 -15.72 2.98 5.90
C SER A 77 -16.29 2.57 4.55
N THR A 78 -16.45 3.52 3.63
CA THR A 78 -16.91 3.29 2.26
C THR A 78 -15.94 2.42 1.47
N ALA A 79 -14.63 2.69 1.56
CA ALA A 79 -13.60 1.88 0.90
C ALA A 79 -13.59 0.44 1.43
N ILE A 80 -13.66 0.27 2.76
CA ILE A 80 -13.71 -1.05 3.40
C ILE A 80 -14.95 -1.84 2.95
N ALA A 81 -16.13 -1.20 2.92
CA ALA A 81 -17.36 -1.83 2.45
C ALA A 81 -17.29 -2.24 0.97
N ALA A 82 -16.52 -1.51 0.16
CA ALA A 82 -16.25 -1.82 -1.24
C ALA A 82 -15.11 -2.83 -1.46
N ASP A 83 -14.55 -3.42 -0.39
CA ASP A 83 -13.40 -4.33 -0.43
C ASP A 83 -12.13 -3.70 -1.05
N ILE A 84 -11.98 -2.38 -0.86
CA ILE A 84 -10.83 -1.58 -1.31
C ILE A 84 -9.87 -1.40 -0.13
N PRO A 85 -8.63 -1.91 -0.22
CA PRO A 85 -7.60 -1.67 0.78
C PRO A 85 -7.23 -0.19 0.91
N VAL A 86 -7.04 0.25 2.16
CA VAL A 86 -6.56 1.58 2.52
C VAL A 86 -5.27 1.41 3.32
N ILE A 87 -4.27 2.26 3.04
CA ILE A 87 -2.98 2.33 3.74
C ILE A 87 -2.94 3.61 4.56
#